data_AF-A0A832TC85-F1
#
_entry.id   AF-A0A832TC85-F1
#
_cell.length_a   1.000
_cell.length_b   1.000
_cell.length_c   1.000
_cell.angle_alpha   90.00
_cell.angle_beta   90.00
_cell.angle_gamma   90.00
#
_symmetry.space_group_name_H-M   'P 1'
#
loop_
_entity.id
_entity.type
_entity.pdbx_description
1 polymer ?
#
loop_
_entity_poly.entity_id
_entity_poly.type
_entity_poly.pdbx_seq_one_letter_code
_entity_poly.pdbx_strand_id
1 'polypeptide(L)'
;MRMSRERIFREVKESLKNIQEVRSELGDNVSLSTLRYILASMVITLGRGVGSTFYRAGYDIGVYKAKSHDLKGIEEAFEYVEKAFERTGTGIIERWEMKEDGKIEITMRESATAAGYDIGKKLCYYQAGFIAGILHGATGERWEVHETKCMAEGHDHCEFVAIRRG
;
A
#
# COMPACT_ATOMS: atom_id res chain seq x y z
N MET A 1 -5.02 10.96 26.29
CA MET A 1 -5.70 11.68 25.19
C MET A 1 -5.35 10.97 23.89
N ARG A 2 -6.32 10.36 23.19
CA ARG A 2 -6.05 9.58 21.96
C ARG A 2 -5.78 10.55 20.81
N MET A 3 -4.60 10.46 20.19
CA MET A 3 -4.26 11.30 19.02
C MET A 3 -5.20 10.98 17.84
N SER A 4 -5.58 11.99 17.06
CA SER A 4 -6.32 11.77 15.80
C SER A 4 -5.44 11.11 14.74
N ARG A 5 -6.04 10.37 13.82
CA ARG A 5 -5.32 9.67 12.73
C ARG A 5 -4.51 10.64 11.87
N GLU A 6 -5.12 11.77 11.51
CA GLU A 6 -4.44 12.82 10.73
C GLU A 6 -3.25 13.42 11.48
N ARG A 7 -3.34 13.57 12.81
CA ARG A 7 -2.20 14.01 13.61
C ARG A 7 -1.09 12.96 13.55
N ILE A 8 -1.39 11.68 13.74
CA ILE A 8 -0.39 10.60 13.68
C ILE A 8 0.36 10.63 12.34
N PHE A 9 -0.34 10.71 11.21
CA PHE A 9 0.32 10.74 9.89
C PHE A 9 1.13 12.02 9.65
N ARG A 10 0.70 13.15 10.21
CA ARG A 10 1.47 14.40 10.16
C ARG A 10 2.77 14.30 10.95
N GLU A 11 2.73 13.72 12.15
CA GLU A 11 3.91 13.53 13.00
C GLU A 11 4.93 12.61 12.31
N VAL A 12 4.48 11.57 11.58
CA VAL A 12 5.37 10.74 10.76
C VAL A 12 6.09 11.58 9.70
N LYS A 13 5.36 12.42 8.96
CA LYS A 13 5.98 13.32 7.95
C LYS A 13 6.99 14.27 8.60
N GLU A 14 6.67 14.81 9.77
CA GLU A 14 7.56 15.72 10.49
C GLU A 14 8.84 15.01 10.95
N SER A 15 8.71 13.78 11.46
CA SER A 15 9.84 12.98 11.93
C SER A 15 10.89 12.67 10.85
N LEU A 16 10.52 12.77 9.57
CA LEU A 16 11.39 12.46 8.44
C LEU A 16 12.20 13.67 7.93
N LYS A 17 11.81 14.91 8.23
CA LYS A 17 12.43 16.11 7.61
C LYS A 17 13.93 16.23 7.86
N ASN A 18 14.37 15.93 9.08
CA ASN A 18 15.77 16.03 9.50
C ASN A 18 16.32 14.66 9.91
N ILE A 19 15.78 13.57 9.33
CA ILE A 19 16.13 12.22 9.76
C ILE A 19 17.62 11.91 9.56
N GLN A 20 18.29 12.56 8.61
CA GLN A 20 19.74 12.43 8.40
C GLN A 20 20.56 13.13 9.50
N GLU A 21 20.01 14.11 10.21
CA GLU A 21 20.68 14.71 11.38
C GLU A 21 20.49 13.81 12.62
N VAL A 22 19.32 13.17 12.73
CA VAL A 22 18.95 12.32 13.88
C VAL A 22 19.51 10.90 13.76
N ARG A 23 19.50 10.33 12.56
CA ARG A 23 20.05 9.01 12.20
C ARG A 23 21.23 9.18 11.24
N SER A 24 22.24 9.94 11.65
CA SER A 24 23.38 10.34 10.80
C SER A 24 24.20 9.19 10.20
N GLU A 25 24.20 8.01 10.82
CA GLU A 25 24.93 6.85 10.30
C GLU A 25 24.10 5.95 9.39
N LEU A 26 22.80 5.78 9.69
CA LEU A 26 21.93 4.80 9.02
C LEU A 26 20.87 5.42 8.10
N GLY A 27 20.65 6.73 8.21
CA GLY A 27 19.69 7.49 7.41
C GLY A 27 18.24 7.04 7.58
N ASP A 28 17.48 7.10 6.49
CA ASP A 28 16.07 6.74 6.39
C ASP A 28 15.84 5.32 5.86
N ASN A 29 16.89 4.62 5.46
CA ASN A 29 16.79 3.29 4.89
C ASN A 29 16.73 2.19 5.95
N VAL A 30 15.96 1.14 5.63
CA VAL A 30 15.84 -0.10 6.42
C VAL A 30 15.83 -1.28 5.45
N SER A 31 16.43 -2.40 5.84
CA SER A 31 16.48 -3.59 4.98
C SER A 31 15.10 -4.20 4.76
N LEU A 32 14.88 -4.78 3.58
CA LEU A 32 13.66 -5.54 3.26
C LEU A 32 13.42 -6.70 4.26
N SER A 33 14.51 -7.32 4.74
CA SER A 33 14.42 -8.40 5.73
C SER A 33 13.77 -7.93 7.03
N THR A 34 14.12 -6.73 7.50
CA THR A 34 13.55 -6.14 8.72
C THR A 34 12.05 -5.91 8.59
N LEU A 35 11.60 -5.33 7.47
CA LEU A 35 10.18 -5.16 7.18
C LEU A 35 9.44 -6.52 7.22
N ARG A 36 10.00 -7.53 6.55
CA ARG A 36 9.40 -8.86 6.46
C ARG A 36 9.30 -9.57 7.81
N TYR A 37 10.34 -9.52 8.64
CA TYR A 37 10.29 -10.11 9.97
C TYR A 37 9.25 -9.42 10.87
N ILE A 38 9.13 -8.09 10.78
CA ILE A 38 8.08 -7.35 11.50
C ILE A 38 6.70 -7.82 11.03
N LEU A 39 6.43 -7.83 9.72
CA LEU A 39 5.14 -8.27 9.18
C LEU A 39 4.81 -9.73 9.54
N ALA A 40 5.79 -10.65 9.43
CA ALA A 40 5.61 -12.04 9.82
C ALA A 40 5.30 -12.19 11.32
N SER A 41 5.99 -11.45 12.19
CA SER A 41 5.72 -11.45 13.63
C SER A 41 4.31 -10.95 13.96
N MET A 42 3.80 -9.99 13.18
CA MET A 42 2.42 -9.50 13.33
C MET A 42 1.40 -10.55 12.90
N VAL A 43 1.69 -11.37 11.89
CA VAL A 43 0.84 -12.52 11.52
C VAL A 43 0.75 -13.51 12.68
N ILE A 44 1.87 -13.79 13.36
CA ILE A 44 1.90 -14.67 14.54
C ILE A 44 1.11 -14.05 15.70
N THR A 45 1.31 -12.76 15.94
CA THR A 45 0.75 -12.06 17.12
C THR A 45 -0.75 -11.77 16.98
N LEU A 46 -1.19 -11.29 15.82
CA LEU A 46 -2.57 -10.87 15.57
C LEU A 46 -3.44 -12.01 15.03
N GLY A 47 -2.83 -13.07 14.49
CA GLY A 47 -3.53 -14.25 14.01
C GLY A 47 -4.57 -13.93 12.92
N ARG A 48 -5.77 -14.49 13.06
CA ARG A 48 -6.86 -14.32 12.10
C ARG A 48 -7.36 -12.87 12.14
N GLY A 49 -7.22 -12.16 11.02
CA GLY A 49 -7.62 -10.75 10.88
C GLY A 49 -6.49 -9.81 10.47
N VAL A 50 -5.24 -10.28 10.55
CA VAL A 50 -4.06 -9.50 10.16
C VAL A 50 -4.15 -8.90 8.75
N GLY A 51 -4.69 -9.64 7.77
CA GLY A 51 -4.91 -9.15 6.41
C GLY A 51 -5.88 -7.96 6.36
N SER A 52 -7.04 -8.05 7.04
CA SER A 52 -7.98 -6.93 7.13
C SER A 52 -7.41 -5.72 7.87
N THR A 53 -6.57 -5.95 8.88
CA THR A 53 -5.89 -4.88 9.61
C THR A 53 -4.90 -4.15 8.71
N PHE A 54 -4.06 -4.87 7.96
CA PHE A 54 -3.11 -4.25 7.02
C PHE A 54 -3.81 -3.56 5.85
N TYR A 55 -4.88 -4.16 5.32
CA TYR A 55 -5.72 -3.50 4.32
C TYR A 55 -6.27 -2.18 4.85
N ARG A 56 -6.84 -2.19 6.06
CA ARG A 56 -7.37 -0.96 6.67
C ARG A 56 -6.27 0.08 6.92
N ALA A 57 -5.10 -0.36 7.36
CA ALA A 57 -3.95 0.52 7.56
C ALA A 57 -3.52 1.19 6.26
N GLY A 58 -3.42 0.42 5.17
CA GLY A 58 -3.16 0.94 3.82
C GLY A 58 -4.24 1.92 3.36
N TYR A 59 -5.52 1.57 3.54
CA TYR A 59 -6.64 2.44 3.18
C TYR A 59 -6.59 3.78 3.89
N ASP A 60 -6.39 3.78 5.22
CA ASP A 60 -6.39 5.00 6.01
C ASP A 60 -5.25 5.96 5.62
N ILE A 61 -4.05 5.44 5.34
CA ILE A 61 -2.95 6.29 4.84
C ILE A 61 -3.18 6.73 3.39
N GLY A 62 -3.75 5.88 2.53
CA GLY A 62 -4.08 6.22 1.15
C GLY A 62 -5.06 7.39 1.09
N VAL A 63 -6.15 7.35 1.86
CA VAL A 63 -7.11 8.47 1.95
C VAL A 63 -6.44 9.75 2.42
N TYR A 64 -5.58 9.66 3.45
CA TYR A 64 -4.83 10.81 3.95
C TYR A 64 -3.92 11.40 2.87
N LYS A 65 -3.18 10.56 2.15
CA LYS A 65 -2.25 10.99 1.11
C LYS A 65 -2.97 11.65 -0.05
N ALA A 66 -4.04 11.04 -0.56
CA ALA A 66 -4.84 11.63 -1.64
C ALA A 66 -5.35 13.03 -1.27
N LYS A 67 -5.91 13.20 -0.06
CA LYS A 67 -6.35 14.51 0.43
C LYS A 67 -5.20 15.50 0.60
N SER A 68 -4.07 15.07 1.16
CA SER A 68 -2.92 15.95 1.43
C SER A 68 -2.22 16.44 0.16
N HIS A 69 -2.43 15.74 -0.95
CA HIS A 69 -1.91 16.09 -2.27
C HIS A 69 -3.01 16.64 -3.21
N ASP A 70 -4.24 16.79 -2.70
CA ASP A 70 -5.43 17.22 -3.45
C ASP A 70 -5.67 16.47 -4.78
N LEU A 71 -5.39 15.15 -4.79
CA LEU A 71 -5.52 14.33 -5.99
C LEU A 71 -6.96 14.33 -6.51
N LYS A 72 -7.13 14.31 -7.84
CA LYS A 72 -8.42 14.29 -8.53
C LYS A 72 -8.48 13.18 -9.59
N GLY A 73 -9.52 12.36 -9.51
CA GLY A 73 -9.77 11.33 -10.53
C GLY A 73 -8.86 10.11 -10.40
N ILE A 74 -8.97 9.21 -11.38
CA ILE A 74 -8.32 7.89 -11.34
C ILE A 74 -6.88 7.99 -11.85
N GLU A 75 -6.65 8.86 -12.83
CA GLU A 75 -5.34 9.08 -13.45
C GLU A 75 -4.33 9.63 -12.43
N GLU A 76 -4.67 10.72 -11.72
CA GLU A 76 -3.80 11.26 -10.67
C GLU A 76 -3.60 10.28 -9.50
N ALA A 77 -4.62 9.46 -9.21
CA ALA A 77 -4.52 8.41 -8.21
C ALA A 77 -3.43 7.39 -8.58
N PHE A 78 -3.43 6.87 -9.82
CA PHE A 78 -2.43 5.90 -10.24
C PHE A 78 -1.04 6.51 -10.43
N GLU A 79 -0.94 7.73 -10.96
CA GLU A 79 0.35 8.45 -11.04
C GLU A 79 0.99 8.59 -9.65
N TYR A 80 0.17 8.87 -8.63
CA TYR A 80 0.65 8.93 -7.26
C TYR A 80 1.07 7.56 -6.71
N VAL A 81 0.26 6.52 -6.93
CA VAL A 81 0.54 5.15 -6.46
C VAL A 81 1.85 4.62 -7.06
N GLU A 82 2.02 4.75 -8.38
CA GLU A 82 3.23 4.36 -9.11
C GLU A 82 4.48 4.99 -8.46
N LYS A 83 4.48 6.32 -8.35
CA LYS A 83 5.60 7.06 -7.76
C LYS A 83 5.80 6.71 -6.28
N ALA A 84 4.73 6.52 -5.52
CA ALA A 84 4.81 6.21 -4.10
C ALA A 84 5.43 4.83 -3.87
N PHE A 85 4.99 3.81 -4.61
CA PHE A 85 5.52 2.46 -4.46
C PHE A 85 6.98 2.36 -4.91
N GLU A 86 7.35 2.96 -6.04
CA GLU A 86 8.74 2.95 -6.50
C GLU A 86 9.67 3.70 -5.54
N ARG A 87 9.31 4.93 -5.14
CA ARG A 87 10.15 5.75 -4.24
C ARG A 87 10.35 5.13 -2.86
N THR A 88 9.38 4.33 -2.40
CA THR A 88 9.45 3.66 -1.09
C THR A 88 9.99 2.23 -1.20
N GLY A 89 10.29 1.75 -2.41
CA GLY A 89 10.73 0.37 -2.65
C GLY A 89 9.70 -0.68 -2.24
N THR A 90 8.40 -0.37 -2.37
CA THR A 90 7.30 -1.27 -1.92
C THR A 90 6.61 -2.03 -3.06
N GLY A 91 6.89 -1.67 -4.30
CA GLY A 91 6.45 -2.37 -5.52
C GLY A 91 6.65 -1.51 -6.76
N ILE A 92 6.43 -2.10 -7.93
CA ILE A 92 6.41 -1.42 -9.23
C ILE A 92 5.07 -1.75 -9.88
N ILE A 93 4.22 -0.73 -10.11
CA ILE A 93 3.01 -0.92 -10.92
C ILE A 93 3.45 -0.98 -12.38
N GLU A 94 3.34 -2.16 -12.97
CA GLU A 94 3.77 -2.38 -14.36
C GLU A 94 2.71 -1.90 -15.35
N ARG A 95 1.44 -2.06 -15.00
CA ARG A 95 0.30 -1.59 -15.78
C ARG A 95 -0.97 -1.54 -14.93
N TRP A 96 -1.89 -0.68 -15.33
CA TRP A 96 -3.27 -0.73 -14.90
C TRP A 96 -4.18 -0.38 -16.07
N GLU A 97 -5.41 -0.88 -16.06
CA GLU A 97 -6.41 -0.61 -17.09
C GLU A 97 -7.82 -0.62 -16.52
N MET A 98 -8.64 0.34 -16.94
CA MET A 98 -10.07 0.34 -16.66
C MET A 98 -10.79 -0.49 -17.73
N LYS A 99 -11.51 -1.51 -17.29
CA LYS A 99 -12.31 -2.38 -18.15
C LYS A 99 -13.67 -1.77 -18.45
N GLU A 100 -14.33 -2.29 -19.49
CA GLU A 100 -15.68 -1.88 -19.89
C GLU A 100 -16.72 -2.05 -18.77
N ASP A 101 -16.52 -3.02 -17.88
CA ASP A 101 -17.40 -3.27 -16.72
C ASP A 101 -17.13 -2.33 -15.53
N GLY A 102 -16.24 -1.34 -15.70
CA GLY A 102 -15.88 -0.35 -14.70
C GLY A 102 -14.90 -0.83 -13.63
N LYS A 103 -14.40 -2.07 -13.72
CA LYS A 103 -13.32 -2.55 -12.85
C LYS A 103 -11.97 -2.04 -13.33
N ILE A 104 -11.03 -1.92 -12.41
CA ILE A 104 -9.65 -1.58 -12.76
C ILE A 104 -8.76 -2.79 -12.46
N GLU A 105 -8.10 -3.32 -13.47
CA GLU A 105 -7.10 -4.37 -13.31
C GLU A 105 -5.72 -3.75 -13.15
N ILE A 106 -4.92 -4.29 -12.23
CA ILE A 106 -3.64 -3.71 -11.83
C ILE A 106 -2.62 -4.85 -11.73
N THR A 107 -1.47 -4.67 -12.38
CA THR A 107 -0.34 -5.61 -12.32
C THR A 107 0.83 -4.96 -11.57
N MET A 108 1.39 -5.65 -10.59
CA MET A 108 2.50 -5.16 -9.78
C MET A 108 3.63 -6.19 -9.68
N ARG A 109 4.87 -5.76 -9.91
CA ARG A 109 6.08 -6.56 -9.67
C ARG A 109 6.84 -6.06 -8.45
N GLU A 110 7.81 -6.86 -8.00
CA GLU A 110 8.77 -6.51 -6.94
C GLU A 110 8.10 -6.08 -5.62
N SER A 111 6.98 -6.73 -5.30
CA SER A 111 6.28 -6.50 -4.04
C SER A 111 7.21 -6.72 -2.85
N ALA A 112 7.40 -5.68 -2.02
CA ALA A 112 8.22 -5.81 -0.81
C ALA A 112 7.69 -6.91 0.14
N THR A 113 6.39 -7.18 0.12
CA THR A 113 5.76 -8.17 0.99
C THR A 113 5.74 -9.58 0.40
N ALA A 114 5.83 -9.75 -0.92
CA ALA A 114 5.61 -11.04 -1.59
C ALA A 114 6.77 -11.55 -2.47
N ALA A 115 7.62 -10.69 -3.03
CA ALA A 115 8.64 -11.10 -3.99
C ALA A 115 9.66 -12.08 -3.39
N GLY A 116 9.91 -13.21 -4.05
CA GLY A 116 10.82 -14.25 -3.54
C GLY A 116 10.34 -14.94 -2.27
N TYR A 117 9.04 -14.80 -1.94
CA TYR A 117 8.40 -15.57 -0.89
C TYR A 117 7.54 -16.65 -1.56
N ASP A 118 7.47 -17.85 -0.98
CA ASP A 118 6.60 -18.92 -1.46
C ASP A 118 5.98 -19.62 -0.25
N ILE A 119 4.76 -19.20 0.10
CA ILE A 119 4.04 -19.70 1.28
C ILE A 119 2.59 -20.08 0.95
N GLY A 120 2.24 -20.08 -0.33
CA GLY A 120 0.90 -20.40 -0.82
C GLY A 120 -0.19 -19.44 -0.34
N LYS A 121 0.13 -18.17 -0.08
CA LYS A 121 -0.84 -17.17 0.42
C LYS A 121 -0.59 -15.78 -0.13
N LYS A 122 -1.68 -15.04 -0.35
CA LYS A 122 -1.69 -13.60 -0.62
C LYS A 122 -1.14 -12.79 0.55
N LEU A 123 -0.30 -11.79 0.25
CA LEU A 123 0.40 -10.98 1.24
C LEU A 123 0.30 -9.46 1.00
N CYS A 124 -0.16 -9.00 -0.17
CA CYS A 124 -0.15 -7.58 -0.52
C CYS A 124 -1.37 -6.82 0.01
N TYR A 125 -1.82 -7.16 1.22
CA TYR A 125 -2.99 -6.54 1.86
C TYR A 125 -2.82 -5.03 2.02
N TYR A 126 -1.62 -4.58 2.44
CA TYR A 126 -1.33 -3.17 2.61
C TYR A 126 -1.40 -2.42 1.28
N GLN A 127 -0.79 -2.95 0.21
CA GLN A 127 -0.82 -2.33 -1.12
C GLN A 127 -2.25 -2.26 -1.67
N ALA A 128 -3.03 -3.34 -1.56
CA ALA A 128 -4.45 -3.34 -1.94
C ALA A 128 -5.22 -2.25 -1.18
N GLY A 129 -5.04 -2.16 0.14
CA GLY A 129 -5.63 -1.12 0.96
C GLY A 129 -5.20 0.29 0.54
N PHE A 130 -3.90 0.49 0.30
CA PHE A 130 -3.32 1.77 -0.11
C PHE A 130 -3.94 2.27 -1.41
N ILE A 131 -3.99 1.42 -2.44
CA ILE A 131 -4.62 1.73 -3.73
C ILE A 131 -6.09 2.11 -3.53
N ALA A 132 -6.85 1.31 -2.76
CA ALA A 132 -8.25 1.58 -2.47
C ALA A 132 -8.46 2.94 -1.77
N GLY A 133 -7.58 3.27 -0.81
CA GLY A 133 -7.63 4.54 -0.08
C GLY A 133 -7.31 5.74 -0.96
N ILE A 134 -6.31 5.62 -1.83
CA ILE A 134 -5.95 6.67 -2.80
C ILE A 134 -7.11 6.92 -3.78
N LEU A 135 -7.63 5.86 -4.41
CA LEU A 135 -8.78 5.96 -5.32
C LEU A 135 -9.98 6.62 -4.64
N HIS A 136 -10.29 6.22 -3.40
CA HIS A 136 -11.37 6.83 -2.64
C HIS A 136 -11.15 8.32 -2.39
N GLY A 137 -9.95 8.71 -1.95
CA GLY A 137 -9.64 10.10 -1.68
C GLY A 137 -9.63 10.98 -2.93
N ALA A 138 -9.18 10.44 -4.07
CA ALA A 138 -9.04 11.19 -5.31
C ALA A 138 -10.34 11.32 -6.11
N THR A 139 -11.19 10.29 -6.10
CA THR A 139 -12.45 10.28 -6.86
C THR A 139 -13.65 10.73 -6.03
N GLY A 140 -13.58 10.62 -4.69
CA GLY A 140 -14.73 10.77 -3.80
C GLY A 140 -15.68 9.57 -3.82
N GLU A 141 -15.39 8.54 -4.61
CA GLU A 141 -16.20 7.33 -4.77
C GLU A 141 -15.67 6.22 -3.87
N ARG A 142 -16.52 5.27 -3.48
CA ARG A 142 -16.06 4.14 -2.66
C ARG A 142 -15.41 3.09 -3.56
N TRP A 143 -14.16 2.72 -3.26
CA TRP A 143 -13.42 1.68 -3.97
C TRP A 143 -13.02 0.55 -3.03
N GLU A 144 -13.08 -0.68 -3.52
CA GLU A 144 -12.55 -1.88 -2.87
C GLU A 144 -11.54 -2.54 -3.81
N VAL A 145 -10.37 -2.93 -3.29
CA VAL A 145 -9.31 -3.55 -4.08
C VAL A 145 -9.05 -4.95 -3.53
N HIS A 146 -9.04 -5.94 -4.41
CA HIS A 146 -8.78 -7.33 -4.07
C HIS A 146 -7.55 -7.85 -4.80
N GLU A 147 -6.63 -8.48 -4.07
CA GLU A 147 -5.52 -9.22 -4.67
C GLU A 147 -6.05 -10.52 -5.28
N THR A 148 -5.85 -10.71 -6.58
CA THR A 148 -6.31 -11.88 -7.35
C THR A 148 -5.21 -12.90 -7.54
N LYS A 149 -3.95 -12.46 -7.73
CA LYS A 149 -2.74 -13.28 -7.79
C LYS A 149 -1.64 -12.67 -6.93
N CYS A 150 -0.76 -13.50 -6.36
CA CYS A 150 0.36 -13.05 -5.57
C CYS A 150 1.64 -13.81 -5.89
N MET A 151 2.79 -13.13 -5.84
CA MET A 151 4.10 -13.78 -5.94
C MET A 151 4.32 -14.82 -4.83
N ALA A 152 3.74 -14.57 -3.64
CA ALA A 152 3.79 -15.50 -2.51
C ALA A 152 2.92 -16.75 -2.66
N GLU A 153 2.16 -16.85 -3.75
CA GLU A 153 1.44 -18.04 -4.21
C GLU A 153 2.15 -18.74 -5.38
N GLY A 154 3.36 -18.30 -5.75
CA GLY A 154 4.16 -18.87 -6.84
C GLY A 154 3.92 -18.22 -8.21
N HIS A 155 3.23 -17.08 -8.28
CA HIS A 155 3.09 -16.31 -9.53
C HIS A 155 4.30 -15.38 -9.79
N ASP A 156 4.51 -14.99 -11.04
CA ASP A 156 5.62 -14.07 -11.41
C ASP A 156 5.38 -12.62 -10.99
N HIS A 157 4.13 -12.27 -10.72
CA HIS A 157 3.70 -10.92 -10.34
C HIS A 157 2.45 -10.98 -9.45
N CYS A 158 2.12 -9.85 -8.83
CA CYS A 158 0.86 -9.67 -8.11
C CYS A 158 -0.17 -9.02 -9.02
N GLU A 159 -1.43 -9.44 -8.93
CA GLU A 159 -2.56 -8.83 -9.64
C GLU A 159 -3.60 -8.36 -8.64
N PHE A 160 -4.22 -7.21 -8.93
CA PHE A 160 -5.31 -6.65 -8.15
C PHE A 160 -6.46 -6.24 -9.05
N VAL A 161 -7.66 -6.26 -8.49
CA VAL A 161 -8.87 -5.73 -9.12
C VAL A 161 -9.49 -4.70 -8.19
N ALA A 162 -9.64 -3.46 -8.68
CA ALA A 162 -10.39 -2.41 -8.01
C ALA A 162 -11.84 -2.41 -8.51
N ILE A 163 -12.78 -2.36 -7.58
CA ILE A 163 -14.23 -2.37 -7.83
C ILE A 163 -14.83 -1.15 -7.15
N ARG A 164 -15.50 -0.32 -7.94
CA ARG A 164 -16.31 0.78 -7.41
C ARG A 164 -17.55 0.21 -6.70
N ARG A 165 -17.80 0.67 -5.49
CA ARG A 165 -19.01 0.38 -4.71
C ARG A 165 -19.93 1.59 -4.73
N GLY A 166 -21.20 1.34 -5.07
CA GLY A 166 -22.27 2.31 -4.96
C GLY A 166 -22.65 2.60 -3.50
#